data_AF-A0A951F6V0-F1
#
_entry.id   AF-A0A951F6V0-F1
#
_cell.length_a   1.000
_cell.length_b   1.000
_cell.length_c   1.000
_cell.angle_alpha   90.00
_cell.angle_beta   90.00
_cell.angle_gamma   90.00
#
_symmetry.space_group_name_H-M   'P 1'
#
loop_
_entity.id
_entity.type
_entity.pdbx_description
1 polymer ?
#
loop_
_entity_poly.entity_id
_entity_poly.type
_entity_poly.pdbx_seq_one_letter_code
_entity_poly.pdbx_strand_id
1 'polypeptide(L)'
;MNTRLTMDKAGRVVIPKPLREQLHLEPGDALEMESAGEQITLRPVRGTGPLTKEHGVWVFHSGQPLLASATEEMLQQIREERDLANLGNGE
;
A
#
# COMPACT_ATOMS: atom_id res chain seq x y z
N MET A 1 1.69 -0.47 20.63
CA MET A 1 2.10 -1.85 20.95
C MET A 1 3.58 -1.82 21.31
N ASN A 2 4.00 -2.40 22.44
CA ASN A 2 5.42 -2.53 22.80
C ASN A 2 5.77 -4.01 22.71
N THR A 3 6.67 -4.38 21.81
CA THR A 3 7.08 -5.77 21.58
C THR A 3 8.61 -5.82 21.53
N ARG A 4 9.19 -6.85 22.14
CA ARG A 4 10.63 -7.06 22.15
C ARG A 4 11.00 -7.92 20.95
N LEU A 5 11.79 -7.36 20.04
CA LEU A 5 12.27 -8.08 18.87
C LEU A 5 13.70 -8.55 19.09
N THR A 6 14.04 -9.69 18.51
CA THR A 6 15.41 -10.20 18.46
C THR A 6 15.93 -10.13 17.03
N MET A 7 17.22 -9.87 16.90
CA MET A 7 17.92 -9.91 15.62
C MET A 7 18.46 -11.32 15.38
N ASP A 8 18.30 -11.83 14.18
CA ASP A 8 18.88 -13.12 13.82
C ASP A 8 20.38 -13.01 13.49
N LYS A 9 21.03 -14.14 13.21
CA LYS A 9 22.46 -14.19 12.89
C LYS A 9 22.84 -13.46 11.60
N ALA A 10 21.86 -13.20 10.72
CA ALA A 10 22.06 -12.49 9.47
C ALA A 10 21.80 -10.98 9.62
N GLY A 11 21.51 -10.49 10.83
CA GLY A 11 21.26 -9.07 11.08
C GLY A 11 19.84 -8.62 10.75
N ARG A 12 18.88 -9.55 10.60
CA ARG A 12 17.50 -9.22 10.24
C ARG A 12 16.62 -9.13 11.48
N VAL A 13 15.65 -8.22 11.43
CA VAL A 13 14.58 -8.08 12.43
C VAL A 13 13.24 -8.39 11.78
N VAL A 14 12.40 -9.16 12.46
CA VAL A 14 11.07 -9.54 11.94
C VAL A 14 10.05 -8.47 12.31
N ILE A 15 9.33 -7.96 11.30
CA ILE A 15 8.15 -7.10 11.52
C ILE A 15 6.96 -8.02 11.86
N PRO A 16 6.37 -7.93 13.07
CA PRO A 16 5.24 -8.76 13.46
C PRO A 16 4.07 -8.64 12.49
N LYS A 17 3.33 -9.74 12.29
CA LYS A 17 2.17 -9.80 11.39
C LYS A 17 1.16 -8.65 11.62
N PRO A 18 0.79 -8.29 12.87
CA PRO A 18 -0.14 -7.18 13.10
C PRO A 18 0.38 -5.82 12.60
N LEU A 19 1.69 -5.56 12.72
CA LEU A 19 2.28 -4.33 12.18
C LEU A 19 2.34 -4.36 10.66
N ARG A 20 2.63 -5.52 10.05
CA ARG A 20 2.62 -5.66 8.59
C ARG A 20 1.25 -5.37 8.01
N GLU A 21 0.19 -5.90 8.61
CA GLU A 21 -1.19 -5.66 8.17
C GLU A 21 -1.59 -4.18 8.35
N GLN A 22 -1.28 -3.58 9.51
CA GLN A 22 -1.57 -2.16 9.78
C GLN A 22 -0.85 -1.20 8.83
N LEU A 23 0.38 -1.54 8.45
CA LEU A 23 1.19 -0.74 7.54
C LEU A 23 1.06 -1.18 6.07
N HIS A 24 0.16 -2.14 5.77
CA HIS A 24 -0.01 -2.72 4.43
C HIS A 24 1.33 -3.07 3.78
N LEU A 25 2.17 -3.82 4.50
CA LEU A 25 3.48 -4.27 4.05
C LEU A 25 3.39 -5.66 3.44
N GLU A 26 3.88 -5.78 2.21
CA GLU A 26 4.01 -7.04 1.49
C GLU A 26 5.47 -7.49 1.35
N PRO A 27 5.73 -8.80 1.15
CA PRO A 27 7.08 -9.27 0.86
C PRO A 27 7.66 -8.59 -0.40
N GLY A 28 8.81 -7.94 -0.25
CA GLY A 28 9.46 -7.20 -1.34
C GLY A 28 9.29 -5.68 -1.27
N ASP A 29 8.43 -5.18 -0.38
CA ASP A 29 8.29 -3.74 -0.16
C ASP A 29 9.60 -3.10 0.30
N ALA A 30 9.91 -1.94 -0.28
CA ALA A 30 11.02 -1.12 0.13
C ALA A 30 10.65 -0.28 1.37
N LEU A 31 11.59 -0.18 2.31
CA LEU A 31 11.49 0.68 3.49
C LEU A 31 12.63 1.71 3.47
N GLU A 32 12.28 2.98 3.63
CA GLU A 32 13.22 4.03 4.02
C GLU A 32 13.59 3.85 5.49
N MET A 33 14.88 4.00 5.80
CA MET A 33 15.40 3.95 7.17
C MET A 33 16.07 5.27 7.53
N GLU A 34 15.63 5.85 8.63
CA GLU A 34 16.27 7.00 9.28
C GLU A 34 16.82 6.57 10.63
N SER A 35 18.04 6.97 10.95
CA SER A 35 18.69 6.70 12.24
C SER A 35 18.89 7.97 13.03
N ALA A 36 18.46 8.00 14.29
CA ALA A 36 18.67 9.09 15.22
C ALA A 36 19.04 8.55 16.61
N GLY A 37 20.29 8.75 17.02
CA GLY A 37 20.81 8.22 18.28
C GLY A 37 20.69 6.69 18.33
N GLU A 38 19.97 6.17 19.32
CA GLU A 38 19.71 4.73 19.49
C GLU A 38 18.37 4.27 18.87
N GLN A 39 17.74 5.11 18.05
CA GLN A 39 16.47 4.80 17.42
C GLN A 39 16.61 4.74 15.90
N ILE A 40 15.88 3.79 15.31
CA ILE A 40 15.65 3.76 13.87
C ILE A 40 14.16 3.92 13.61
N THR A 41 13.83 4.72 12.59
CA THR A 41 12.47 4.86 12.06
C THR A 41 12.44 4.23 10.68
N LEU A 42 11.52 3.29 10.48
CA LEU A 42 11.29 2.65 9.19
C LEU A 42 9.98 3.18 8.60
N ARG A 43 10.03 3.66 7.36
CA ARG A 43 8.86 4.17 6.62
C ARG A 43 8.72 3.41 5.31
N PRO A 44 7.53 2.88 4.96
CA PRO A 44 7.34 2.27 3.64
C PRO A 44 7.60 3.29 2.55
N VAL A 45 8.36 2.90 1.53
CA VAL A 45 8.52 3.70 0.31
C VAL A 45 7.24 3.52 -0.49
N ARG A 46 6.24 4.34 -0.18
CA ARG A 46 5.09 4.51 -1.05
C ARG A 46 5.57 5.27 -2.28
N GLY A 47 5.04 4.96 -3.47
CA GLY A 47 5.25 5.80 -4.64
C GLY A 47 4.79 7.22 -4.30
N THR A 48 5.72 8.09 -3.92
CA THR A 48 5.44 9.51 -3.67
C THR A 48 5.55 10.25 -4.99
N GLY A 49 4.85 9.75 -6.01
CA GLY A 49 4.62 10.57 -7.18
C GLY A 49 3.85 11.80 -6.73
N PRO A 50 4.31 13.03 -7.03
CA PRO A 50 3.49 14.19 -6.80
C PRO A 50 2.17 13.98 -7.53
N LEU A 51 1.06 14.30 -6.87
CA LEU A 51 -0.18 14.57 -7.57
C LEU A 51 0.08 15.76 -8.48
N THR A 52 0.09 15.52 -9.78
CA THR A 52 0.30 16.55 -10.80
C THR A 52 -1.01 16.80 -11.51
N LYS A 53 -1.23 18.04 -11.96
CA LYS A 53 -2.44 18.37 -12.72
C LYS A 53 -2.13 18.23 -14.20
N GLU A 54 -2.57 17.14 -14.83
CA GLU A 54 -2.42 16.90 -16.27
C GLU A 54 -3.78 17.07 -16.95
N HIS A 55 -3.88 17.96 -17.94
CA HIS A 55 -5.11 18.22 -18.69
C HIS A 55 -6.35 18.53 -17.80
N GLY A 56 -6.13 19.15 -16.63
CA GLY A 56 -7.20 19.48 -15.69
C GLY A 56 -7.53 18.39 -14.68
N VAL A 57 -6.96 17.19 -14.81
CA VAL A 57 -7.16 16.03 -13.93
C VAL A 57 -5.95 15.87 -13.00
N TRP A 58 -6.18 15.51 -11.74
CA TRP A 58 -5.11 15.15 -10.82
C TRP A 58 -4.62 13.73 -11.13
N VAL A 59 -3.33 13.61 -11.48
CA VAL A 59 -2.66 12.37 -11.84
C VAL A 59 -1.64 12.04 -10.76
N PHE A 60 -1.76 10.83 -10.20
CA PHE A 60 -0.80 10.27 -9.26
C PHE A 60 0.05 9.23 -9.98
N HIS A 61 1.37 9.47 -10.02
CA HIS A 61 2.33 8.56 -10.63
C HIS A 61 2.87 7.61 -9.56
N SER A 62 2.41 6.35 -9.53
CA SER A 62 2.86 5.33 -8.57
C SER A 62 4.33 4.93 -8.73
N GLY A 63 5.02 5.38 -9.79
CA GLY A 63 6.43 5.04 -10.09
C GLY A 63 6.62 3.62 -10.63
N GLN A 64 5.67 2.72 -10.39
CA GLN A 64 5.60 1.39 -10.99
C GLN A 64 4.35 1.30 -11.88
N PRO A 65 4.48 0.76 -13.12
CA PRO A 65 3.31 0.52 -13.97
C PRO A 65 2.34 -0.41 -13.27
N LEU A 66 1.07 -0.01 -13.19
CA LEU A 66 -0.01 -0.92 -12.80
C LEU A 66 -0.15 -1.99 -13.90
N LEU A 67 -0.32 -3.26 -13.50
CA LEU A 67 -0.72 -4.30 -14.44
C LEU A 67 -2.11 -3.97 -15.00
N ALA A 68 -2.28 -4.14 -16.31
CA ALA A 68 -3.57 -3.94 -16.97
C ALA A 68 -4.69 -4.80 -16.36
N SER A 69 -4.35 -6.02 -15.90
CA SER A 69 -5.28 -6.90 -15.20
C SER A 69 -5.80 -6.32 -13.89
N ALA A 70 -4.97 -5.59 -13.13
CA ALA A 70 -5.39 -4.98 -11.87
C ALA A 70 -6.44 -3.88 -12.11
N THR A 71 -6.31 -3.11 -13.19
CA THR A 71 -7.32 -2.11 -13.57
C THR A 71 -8.60 -2.77 -14.11
N GLU A 72 -8.47 -3.89 -14.81
CA GLU A 72 -9.62 -4.62 -15.37
C GLU A 72 -10.47 -5.26 -14.27
N GLU A 73 -9.84 -5.91 -13.29
CA GLU A 73 -10.50 -6.47 -12.10
C GLU A 73 -11.23 -5.39 -11.30
N MET A 74 -10.58 -4.25 -11.05
CA MET A 74 -11.20 -3.12 -10.35
C MET A 74 -12.41 -2.57 -11.12
N LEU A 75 -12.29 -2.39 -12.44
CA LEU A 75 -13.41 -1.93 -13.27
C LEU A 75 -14.58 -2.90 -13.26
N GLN A 76 -14.30 -4.20 -13.27
CA GLN A 76 -15.32 -5.24 -13.22
C GLN A 76 -16.08 -5.19 -11.88
N GLN A 77 -15.36 -5.11 -10.76
CA GLN A 77 -15.96 -4.97 -9.43
C GLN A 77 -16.86 -3.73 -9.33
N ILE A 78 -16.37 -2.56 -9.78
CA ILE A 78 -17.16 -1.32 -9.75
C ILE A 78 -18.41 -1.42 -10.62
N ARG A 79 -18.35 -2.12 -11.76
CA ARG A 79 -19.51 -2.35 -12.62
C ARG A 79 -20.53 -3.25 -11.94
N GLU A 80 -20.09 -4.35 -11.35
CA GLU A 80 -20.95 -5.28 -10.62
C GLU A 80 -21.63 -4.62 -9.41
N GLU A 81 -20.88 -3.84 -8.63
CA GLU A 81 -21.44 -3.04 -7.52
C GLU A 81 -22.52 -2.06 -8.01
N ARG A 82 -22.26 -1.40 -9.15
CA ARG A 82 -23.22 -0.47 -9.74
C ARG A 82 -24.46 -1.20 -10.26
N ASP A 83 -24.29 -2.33 -10.92
CA ASP A 83 -25.40 -3.14 -11.42
C ASP A 83 -26.27 -3.65 -10.27
N LEU A 84 -25.65 -4.12 -9.18
CA LEU A 84 -26.34 -4.48 -7.94
C LEU A 84 -27.10 -3.30 -7.32
N ALA A 85 -26.49 -2.11 -7.27
CA ALA A 85 -27.15 -0.92 -6.77
C ALA A 85 -28.33 -0.47 -7.66
N ASN A 86 -28.19 -0.58 -8.98
CA ASN A 86 -29.24 -0.25 -9.96
C ASN A 86 -30.41 -1.24 -9.94
N LEU A 87 -30.16 -2.49 -9.53
CA LEU A 87 -31.18 -3.51 -9.32
C LEU A 87 -31.99 -3.29 -8.02
N GLY A 88 -31.77 -2.18 -7.30
CA GLY A 88 -32.37 -1.85 -6.02
C GLY A 88 -33.84 -2.25 -5.90
N ASN A 89 -34.11 -3.05 -4.85
CA ASN A 89 -35.39 -3.43 -4.27
C ASN A 89 -36.62 -2.96 -5.06
N GLY A 90 -37.12 -3.85 -5.92
CA GLY A 90 -38.50 -3.78 -6.36
C GLY A 90 -39.44 -4.00 -5.17
N GLU A 91 -39.78 -2.93 -4.47
CA GLU A 91 -41.03 -2.77 -3.73
C GLU A 91 -41.71 -1.47 -4.14
#